data_AF-A0A6G8DBG7-F1
#
_entry.id   AF-A0A6G8DBG7-F1
#
_cell.length_a   1.000
_cell.length_b   1.000
_cell.length_c   1.000
_cell.angle_alpha   90.00
_cell.angle_beta   90.00
_cell.angle_gamma   90.00
#
_symmetry.space_group_name_H-M   'P 1'
#
loop_
_entity.id
_entity.type
_entity.pdbx_description
1 polymer ?
#
loop_
_entity_poly.entity_id
_entity_poly.type
_entity_poly.pdbx_seq_one_letter_code
_entity_poly.pdbx_strand_id
1 'polypeptide(L)'
;MSKSIDRVAFEYWAGVASKTDIESWAEGELRKDEPHPDACVMFNLSEDEARKQSLRLAEDICKFKPISEQGEKWAKELLKQFCEKLLHEEIAPYEFCRLVQLFDASFLGMRTLDDGSLEYPDWLGDLWNNCDWCDESWTCSNSPHLIEEARKVLRGET
;
A
#
# COMPACT_ATOMS: atom_id res chain seq x y z
N MET A 1 -18.90 -4.72 6.51
CA MET A 1 -18.97 -5.01 5.06
C MET A 1 -17.65 -5.63 4.67
N SER A 2 -17.66 -6.71 3.89
CA SER A 2 -16.41 -7.31 3.37
C SER A 2 -15.78 -6.36 2.34
N LYS A 3 -14.46 -6.22 2.37
CA LYS A 3 -13.70 -5.56 1.30
C LYS A 3 -13.83 -6.34 0.00
N SER A 4 -13.66 -5.67 -1.13
CA SER A 4 -13.52 -6.31 -2.45
C SER A 4 -12.13 -6.93 -2.61
N ILE A 5 -11.99 -7.94 -3.47
CA ILE A 5 -10.74 -8.70 -3.62
C ILE A 5 -9.57 -7.86 -4.10
N ASP A 6 -9.81 -6.88 -4.97
CA ASP A 6 -8.82 -5.92 -5.43
C ASP A 6 -8.29 -5.04 -4.29
N ARG A 7 -9.18 -4.60 -3.39
CA ARG A 7 -8.77 -3.84 -2.20
C ARG A 7 -7.97 -4.71 -1.23
N VAL A 8 -8.41 -5.95 -0.98
CA VAL A 8 -7.67 -6.91 -0.17
C VAL A 8 -6.28 -7.16 -0.77
N ALA A 9 -6.21 -7.40 -2.08
CA ALA A 9 -4.95 -7.66 -2.78
C ALA A 9 -3.98 -6.48 -2.74
N PHE A 10 -4.49 -5.25 -2.89
CA PHE A 10 -3.69 -4.04 -2.72
C PHE A 10 -3.10 -3.95 -1.30
N GLU A 11 -3.91 -4.18 -0.27
CA GLU A 11 -3.46 -4.08 1.12
C GLU A 11 -2.45 -5.19 1.48
N TYR A 12 -2.58 -6.39 0.91
CA TYR A 12 -1.57 -7.46 1.03
C TYR A 12 -0.25 -7.09 0.34
N TRP A 13 -0.34 -6.49 -0.85
CA TRP A 13 0.84 -6.00 -1.56
C TRP A 13 1.54 -4.88 -0.78
N ALA A 14 0.78 -3.98 -0.16
CA ALA A 14 1.28 -2.92 0.69
C ALA A 14 1.77 -3.40 2.08
N GLY A 15 1.57 -4.68 2.42
CA GLY A 15 1.96 -5.25 3.71
C GLY A 15 1.11 -4.78 4.90
N VAL A 16 -0.12 -4.31 4.65
CA VAL A 16 -1.02 -3.78 5.68
C VAL A 16 -2.30 -4.61 5.86
N ALA A 17 -2.56 -5.58 4.98
CA ALA A 17 -3.66 -6.53 5.14
C ALA A 17 -3.35 -7.59 6.19
N SER A 18 -4.41 -8.15 6.75
CA SER A 18 -4.37 -9.29 7.66
C SER A 18 -4.97 -10.54 7.01
N LYS A 19 -4.71 -11.71 7.61
CA LYS A 19 -5.39 -12.96 7.27
C LYS A 19 -6.92 -12.84 7.37
N THR A 20 -7.40 -12.10 8.35
CA THR A 20 -8.84 -11.86 8.54
C THR A 20 -9.47 -11.13 7.35
N ASP A 21 -8.74 -10.25 6.66
CA ASP A 21 -9.28 -9.53 5.50
C ASP A 21 -9.60 -10.50 4.33
N ILE A 22 -8.71 -11.46 4.07
CA ILE A 22 -8.89 -12.41 2.96
C ILE A 22 -9.91 -13.50 3.29
N GLU A 23 -9.94 -13.95 4.54
CA GLU A 23 -10.95 -14.89 5.04
C GLU A 23 -12.35 -14.24 5.01
N SER A 24 -12.46 -12.98 5.42
CA SER A 24 -13.73 -12.23 5.34
C SER A 24 -14.24 -12.08 3.90
N TRP A 25 -13.33 -11.83 2.95
CA TRP A 25 -13.67 -11.82 1.53
C TRP A 25 -14.15 -13.20 1.06
N ALA A 26 -13.41 -14.26 1.39
CA ALA A 26 -13.75 -15.62 1.01
C ALA A 26 -15.11 -16.06 1.57
N GLU A 27 -15.41 -15.75 2.83
CA GLU A 27 -16.72 -16.00 3.42
C GLU A 27 -17.85 -15.26 2.69
N GLY A 28 -17.61 -14.01 2.30
CA GLY A 28 -18.56 -13.23 1.51
C GLY A 28 -18.79 -13.82 0.12
N GLU A 29 -17.72 -14.26 -0.53
CA GLU A 29 -17.75 -14.87 -1.86
C GLU A 29 -18.54 -16.20 -1.86
N LEU A 30 -18.32 -17.05 -0.85
CA LEU A 30 -19.00 -18.33 -0.69
C LEU A 30 -20.51 -18.24 -0.44
N ARG A 31 -21.03 -17.05 -0.11
CA ARG A 31 -22.47 -16.82 0.09
C ARG A 31 -23.20 -16.42 -1.18
N LYS A 32 -22.49 -16.22 -2.31
CA LYS A 32 -23.09 -15.91 -3.60
C LYS A 32 -23.73 -17.17 -4.22
N ASP A 33 -24.68 -16.96 -5.13
CA ASP A 33 -25.33 -18.06 -5.88
C ASP A 33 -24.32 -18.85 -6.73
N GLU A 34 -23.34 -18.13 -7.30
CA GLU A 34 -22.22 -18.70 -8.06
C GLU A 34 -20.90 -18.19 -7.47
N PRO A 35 -20.36 -18.86 -6.43
CA PRO A 35 -19.13 -18.43 -5.78
C PRO A 35 -17.92 -18.70 -6.68
N HIS A 36 -16.89 -17.85 -6.58
CA HIS A 36 -15.62 -18.13 -7.24
C HIS A 36 -14.99 -19.43 -6.69
N PRO A 37 -14.49 -20.36 -7.54
CA PRO A 37 -14.00 -21.67 -7.09
C PRO A 37 -12.84 -21.57 -6.10
N ASP A 38 -12.03 -20.52 -6.23
CA ASP A 38 -10.86 -20.31 -5.36
C ASP A 38 -11.21 -19.70 -3.99
N ALA A 39 -12.47 -19.34 -3.71
CA ALA A 39 -12.84 -18.80 -2.41
C ALA A 39 -12.55 -19.78 -1.26
N CYS A 40 -12.76 -21.09 -1.50
CA CYS A 40 -12.47 -22.13 -0.50
C CYS A 40 -10.99 -22.24 -0.13
N VAL A 41 -10.06 -21.94 -1.05
CA VAL A 41 -8.63 -22.16 -0.79
C VAL A 41 -8.02 -21.05 0.06
N MET A 42 -8.72 -19.92 0.26
CA MET A 42 -8.17 -18.73 0.93
C MET A 42 -7.98 -18.86 2.45
N PHE A 43 -8.65 -19.81 3.11
CA PHE A 43 -8.66 -19.93 4.57
C PHE A 43 -7.38 -20.51 5.19
N ASN A 44 -6.56 -21.21 4.41
CA ASN A 44 -5.41 -21.97 4.93
C ASN A 44 -4.08 -21.59 4.26
N LEU A 45 -4.02 -20.43 3.62
CA LEU A 45 -2.81 -19.94 3.00
C LEU A 45 -1.88 -19.32 4.05
N SER A 46 -0.57 -19.50 3.87
CA SER A 46 0.43 -18.64 4.50
C SER A 46 0.28 -17.19 4.00
N GLU A 47 0.86 -16.21 4.69
CA GLU A 47 0.76 -14.80 4.26
C GLU A 47 1.29 -14.56 2.84
N ASP A 48 2.39 -15.22 2.48
CA ASP A 48 2.97 -15.14 1.14
C ASP A 48 2.07 -15.75 0.06
N GLU A 49 1.43 -16.88 0.37
CA GLU A 49 0.48 -17.51 -0.52
C GLU A 49 -0.80 -16.68 -0.63
N ALA A 50 -1.30 -16.15 0.49
CA ALA A 50 -2.46 -15.26 0.54
C ALA A 50 -2.24 -14.03 -0.35
N ARG A 51 -1.07 -13.38 -0.23
CA ARG A 51 -0.68 -12.24 -1.07
C ARG A 51 -0.66 -12.60 -2.55
N LYS A 52 -0.02 -13.71 -2.92
CA LYS A 52 0.05 -14.14 -4.33
C LYS A 52 -1.33 -14.47 -4.90
N GLN A 53 -2.14 -15.19 -4.13
CA GLN A 53 -3.48 -15.58 -4.56
C GLN A 53 -4.43 -14.39 -4.63
N SER A 54 -4.38 -13.46 -3.66
CA SER A 54 -5.20 -12.24 -3.71
C SER A 54 -4.89 -11.42 -4.96
N LEU A 55 -3.60 -11.28 -5.31
CA LEU A 55 -3.19 -10.52 -6.50
C LEU A 55 -3.67 -11.19 -7.79
N ARG A 56 -3.53 -12.52 -7.90
CA ARG A 56 -4.06 -13.27 -9.04
C ARG A 56 -5.58 -13.09 -9.18
N LEU A 57 -6.32 -13.27 -8.09
CA LEU A 57 -7.78 -13.14 -8.11
C LEU A 57 -8.23 -11.70 -8.44
N ALA A 58 -7.52 -10.69 -7.94
CA ALA A 58 -7.79 -9.31 -8.28
C ALA A 58 -7.55 -9.01 -9.76
N GLU A 59 -6.53 -9.59 -10.38
CA GLU A 59 -6.29 -9.47 -11.83
C GLU A 59 -7.35 -10.24 -12.64
N ASP A 60 -7.70 -11.46 -12.21
CA ASP A 60 -8.67 -12.30 -12.91
C ASP A 60 -10.08 -11.70 -12.87
N ILE A 61 -10.55 -11.30 -11.68
CA ILE A 61 -11.93 -10.86 -11.43
C ILE A 61 -12.09 -9.36 -11.71
N CYS A 62 -11.16 -8.53 -11.24
CA CYS A 62 -11.29 -7.06 -11.26
C CYS A 62 -10.39 -6.38 -12.29
N LYS A 63 -9.52 -7.13 -12.99
CA LYS A 63 -8.47 -6.57 -13.88
C LYS A 63 -7.56 -5.57 -13.15
N PHE A 64 -7.37 -5.77 -11.85
CA PHE A 64 -6.62 -4.88 -10.99
C PHE A 64 -5.15 -5.29 -10.90
N LYS A 65 -4.26 -4.29 -10.83
CA LYS A 65 -2.85 -4.43 -10.44
C LYS A 65 -2.50 -3.35 -9.42
N PRO A 66 -1.62 -3.62 -8.44
CA PRO A 66 -1.21 -2.59 -7.48
C PRO A 66 -0.55 -1.38 -8.14
N ILE A 67 0.20 -1.61 -9.21
CA ILE A 67 0.86 -0.59 -10.03
C ILE A 67 -0.08 -0.23 -11.19
N SER A 68 -1.21 0.41 -10.88
CA SER A 68 -2.22 0.90 -11.83
C SER A 68 -2.78 2.24 -11.35
N GLU A 69 -3.58 2.95 -12.16
CA GLU A 69 -4.21 4.21 -11.74
C GLU A 69 -5.06 4.05 -10.46
N GLN A 70 -5.79 2.95 -10.33
CA GLN A 70 -6.58 2.68 -9.12
C GLN A 70 -5.68 2.36 -7.92
N GLY A 71 -4.59 1.64 -8.16
CA GLY A 71 -3.59 1.36 -7.13
C GLY A 71 -2.85 2.62 -6.67
N GLU A 72 -2.55 3.55 -7.56
CA GLU A 72 -1.96 4.85 -7.23
C GLU A 72 -2.90 5.68 -6.34
N LYS A 73 -4.21 5.69 -6.64
CA LYS A 73 -5.21 6.36 -5.79
C LYS A 73 -5.20 5.77 -4.37
N TRP A 74 -5.21 4.44 -4.25
CA TRP A 74 -5.16 3.78 -2.95
C TRP A 74 -3.82 3.96 -2.24
N ALA A 75 -2.71 4.05 -2.97
CA ALA A 75 -1.39 4.35 -2.40
C ALA A 75 -1.35 5.76 -1.82
N LYS A 76 -1.91 6.77 -2.52
CA LYS A 76 -2.06 8.14 -2.00
C LYS A 76 -2.92 8.18 -0.73
N GLU A 77 -4.04 7.45 -0.72
CA GLU A 77 -4.89 7.33 0.48
C GLU A 77 -4.15 6.68 1.65
N LEU A 78 -3.45 5.57 1.39
CA LEU A 78 -2.70 4.84 2.40
C LEU A 78 -1.53 5.65 2.95
N LEU A 79 -0.83 6.39 2.08
CA LEU A 79 0.24 7.29 2.48
C LEU A 79 -0.27 8.35 3.46
N LYS A 80 -1.40 9.00 3.16
CA LYS A 80 -1.99 10.01 4.05
C LYS A 80 -2.33 9.41 5.42
N GLN A 81 -2.93 8.22 5.45
CA GLN A 81 -3.20 7.52 6.71
C GLN A 81 -1.91 7.22 7.49
N PHE A 82 -0.84 6.82 6.80
CA PHE A 82 0.45 6.55 7.43
C PHE A 82 1.16 7.83 7.91
N CYS A 83 1.01 8.96 7.20
CA CYS A 83 1.48 10.25 7.70
C CYS A 83 0.74 10.63 8.99
N GLU A 84 -0.59 10.49 9.05
CA GLU A 84 -1.36 10.75 10.27
C GLU A 84 -0.91 9.87 11.43
N LYS A 85 -0.73 8.56 11.19
CA LYS A 85 -0.25 7.62 12.20
C LYS A 85 1.16 7.99 12.70
N LEU A 86 2.06 8.36 11.80
CA LEU A 86 3.42 8.79 12.18
C LEU A 86 3.37 10.04 13.05
N LEU A 87 2.56 11.03 12.69
CA LEU A 87 2.42 12.29 13.43
C LEU A 87 1.77 12.12 14.81
N HIS A 88 0.94 11.09 14.97
CA HIS A 88 0.38 10.69 16.27
C HIS A 88 1.23 9.66 17.02
N GLU A 89 2.41 9.31 16.48
CA GLU A 89 3.33 8.32 17.06
C GLU A 89 2.69 6.92 17.24
N GLU A 90 1.70 6.59 16.39
CA GLU A 90 1.05 5.27 16.35
C GLU A 90 1.89 4.21 15.61
N ILE A 91 2.82 4.67 14.77
CA ILE A 91 3.80 3.84 14.06
C ILE A 91 5.19 4.46 14.19
N ALA A 92 6.23 3.63 14.15
CA ALA A 92 7.60 4.11 14.16
C ALA A 92 8.01 4.70 12.79
N PRO A 93 8.95 5.66 12.74
CA PRO A 93 9.55 6.14 11.49
C PRO A 93 10.04 5.02 10.56
N TYR A 94 10.62 3.95 11.12
CA TYR A 94 11.06 2.80 10.35
C TYR A 94 9.92 2.11 9.60
N GLU A 95 8.78 1.89 10.24
CA GLU A 95 7.60 1.28 9.62
C GLU A 95 7.02 2.17 8.52
N PHE A 96 6.95 3.47 8.79
CA PHE A 96 6.53 4.46 7.79
C PHE A 96 7.46 4.47 6.57
N CYS A 97 8.77 4.49 6.78
CA CYS A 97 9.74 4.56 5.68
C CYS A 97 9.80 3.28 4.84
N ARG A 98 9.47 2.11 5.39
CA ARG A 98 9.30 0.88 4.57
C ARG A 98 8.15 1.00 3.59
N LEU A 99 7.04 1.64 3.98
CA LEU A 99 5.93 1.90 3.06
C LEU A 99 6.34 2.91 1.97
N VAL A 100 7.03 3.98 2.34
CA VAL A 100 7.55 4.97 1.38
C VAL A 100 8.48 4.31 0.36
N GLN A 101 9.43 3.48 0.80
CA GLN A 101 10.34 2.76 -0.09
C GLN A 101 9.59 1.82 -1.04
N LEU A 102 8.55 1.13 -0.57
CA LEU A 102 7.71 0.31 -1.43
C LEU A 102 7.04 1.14 -2.52
N PHE A 103 6.45 2.29 -2.16
CA PHE A 103 5.78 3.16 -3.12
C PHE A 103 6.75 3.78 -4.11
N ASP A 104 7.88 4.29 -3.64
CA ASP A 104 8.93 4.84 -4.49
C ASP A 104 9.37 3.82 -5.55
N ALA A 105 9.77 2.62 -5.11
CA ALA A 105 10.23 1.56 -6.02
C ALA A 105 9.14 1.07 -6.99
N SER A 106 7.87 1.21 -6.65
CA SER A 106 6.74 0.67 -7.43
C SER A 106 6.14 1.67 -8.40
N PHE A 107 6.15 2.96 -8.07
CA PHE A 107 5.54 4.02 -8.87
C PHE A 107 6.57 4.85 -9.65
N LEU A 108 7.86 4.76 -9.32
CA LEU A 108 8.92 5.35 -10.12
C LEU A 108 8.88 4.80 -11.55
N GLY A 109 8.78 5.70 -12.53
CA GLY A 109 8.75 5.30 -13.94
C GLY A 109 7.45 4.65 -14.39
N MET A 110 6.37 4.73 -13.58
CA MET A 110 5.02 4.41 -14.05
C MET A 110 4.62 5.30 -15.25
N ARG A 111 5.18 6.51 -15.30
CA ARG A 111 5.03 7.46 -16.39
C ARG A 111 6.41 7.85 -16.90
N THR A 112 6.52 8.03 -18.21
CA THR A 112 7.74 8.49 -18.88
C THR A 112 7.45 9.84 -19.51
N LEU A 113 8.32 10.82 -19.29
CA LEU A 113 8.23 12.13 -19.90
C LEU A 113 8.61 12.09 -21.37
N ASP A 114 8.27 13.15 -22.12
CA ASP A 114 8.53 13.24 -23.57
C ASP A 114 10.02 13.12 -23.93
N ASP A 115 10.91 13.47 -23.02
CA ASP A 115 12.36 13.37 -23.18
C ASP A 115 12.93 11.99 -22.82
N GLY A 116 12.08 11.04 -22.45
CA GLY A 116 12.45 9.67 -22.06
C GLY A 116 12.87 9.52 -20.60
N SER A 117 12.85 10.58 -19.79
CA SER A 117 13.10 10.49 -18.36
C SER A 117 11.90 9.88 -17.61
N LEU A 118 12.18 9.22 -16.49
CA LEU A 118 11.13 8.65 -15.63
C LEU A 118 10.50 9.77 -14.80
N GLU A 119 9.18 9.85 -14.82
CA GLU A 119 8.47 10.78 -13.95
C GLU A 119 8.50 10.26 -12.51
N TYR A 120 8.90 11.13 -11.58
CA TYR A 120 8.81 10.85 -10.16
C TYR A 120 7.36 11.01 -9.68
N PRO A 121 6.83 10.13 -8.82
CA PRO A 121 5.52 10.31 -8.20
C PRO A 121 5.50 11.53 -7.28
N ASP A 122 5.09 12.68 -7.84
CA ASP A 122 4.97 13.98 -7.15
C ASP A 122 4.32 13.92 -5.76
N TRP A 123 3.28 13.10 -5.61
CA TRP A 123 2.55 12.90 -4.36
C TRP A 123 3.36 12.25 -3.23
N LEU A 124 4.55 11.70 -3.50
CA LEU A 124 5.51 11.28 -2.47
C LEU A 124 6.31 12.46 -1.91
N GLY A 125 6.33 13.61 -2.59
CA GLY A 125 7.13 14.77 -2.19
C GLY A 125 8.61 14.41 -2.04
N ASP A 126 9.21 14.87 -0.95
CA ASP A 126 10.61 14.57 -0.61
C ASP A 126 10.73 13.38 0.37
N LEU A 127 9.66 12.61 0.59
CA LEU A 127 9.64 11.55 1.61
C LEU A 127 10.72 10.50 1.41
N TRP A 128 11.08 10.16 0.16
CA TRP A 128 12.14 9.19 -0.10
C TRP A 128 13.49 9.66 0.47
N ASN A 129 13.88 10.91 0.21
CA ASN A 129 15.09 11.51 0.77
C ASN A 129 15.02 11.62 2.30
N ASN A 130 13.85 11.95 2.84
CA ASN A 130 13.64 12.07 4.29
C ASN A 130 13.52 10.70 5.00
N CYS A 131 13.39 9.62 4.24
CA CYS A 131 13.45 8.24 4.70
C CYS A 131 14.81 7.58 4.40
N ASP A 132 15.73 8.30 3.74
CA ASP A 132 17.06 7.78 3.45
C ASP A 132 17.80 7.50 4.77
N TRP A 133 18.51 6.37 4.81
CA TRP A 133 19.22 5.88 6.00
C TRP A 133 18.36 5.66 7.26
N CYS A 134 17.03 5.60 7.14
CA CYS A 134 16.16 5.30 8.27
C CYS A 134 16.42 3.88 8.81
N ASP A 135 16.51 3.76 10.15
CA ASP A 135 16.66 2.50 10.87
C ASP A 135 15.73 2.44 12.09
N GLU A 136 15.74 1.30 12.79
CA GLU A 136 14.85 1.05 13.94
C GLU A 136 15.11 1.96 15.15
N SER A 137 16.21 2.74 15.17
CA SER A 137 16.52 3.70 16.24
C SER A 137 15.88 5.07 16.03
N TRP A 138 15.29 5.32 14.85
CA TRP A 138 14.61 6.57 14.55
C TRP A 138 13.31 6.70 15.35
N THR A 139 13.05 7.92 15.81
CA THR A 139 11.85 8.34 16.54
C THR A 139 11.36 9.67 15.96
N CYS A 140 10.10 10.01 16.16
CA CYS A 140 9.58 11.31 15.71
C CYS A 140 10.37 12.49 16.29
N SER A 141 10.97 12.32 17.47
CA SER A 141 11.78 13.33 18.14
C SER A 141 13.17 13.55 17.51
N ASN A 142 13.81 12.50 16.97
CA ASN A 142 15.15 12.58 16.38
C ASN A 142 15.14 12.68 14.85
N SER A 143 13.96 12.59 14.23
CA SER A 143 13.75 12.72 12.78
C SER A 143 12.80 13.88 12.41
N PRO A 144 13.05 15.13 12.84
CA PRO A 144 12.13 16.25 12.62
C PRO A 144 11.91 16.60 11.14
N HIS A 145 12.87 16.26 10.27
CA HIS A 145 12.78 16.45 8.83
C HIS A 145 11.69 15.56 8.21
N LEU A 146 11.66 14.28 8.58
CA LEU A 146 10.61 13.34 8.18
C LEU A 146 9.23 13.77 8.67
N ILE A 147 9.15 14.27 9.90
CA ILE A 147 7.90 14.78 10.49
C ILE A 147 7.38 16.00 9.72
N GLU A 148 8.26 16.92 9.33
CA GLU A 148 7.82 18.07 8.54
C GLU A 148 7.37 17.66 7.13
N GLU A 149 8.10 16.75 6.48
CA GLU A 149 7.73 16.28 5.16
C GLU A 149 6.39 15.53 5.16
N ALA A 150 6.14 14.68 6.17
CA ALA A 150 4.85 14.04 6.36
C ALA A 150 3.69 15.06 6.49
N ARG A 151 3.93 16.20 7.15
CA ARG A 151 2.93 17.28 7.22
C ARG A 151 2.69 17.96 5.88
N LYS A 152 3.73 18.21 5.08
CA LYS A 152 3.57 18.79 3.73
C LYS A 152 2.72 17.90 2.84
N VAL A 153 2.95 16.59 2.88
CA VAL A 153 2.15 15.58 2.17
C VAL A 153 0.67 15.66 2.55
N LEU A 154 0.36 15.80 3.85
CA LEU A 154 -1.03 15.98 4.30
C LEU A 154 -1.66 17.30 3.85
N ARG A 155 -0.87 18.37 3.74
CA ARG A 155 -1.33 19.68 3.23
C ARG A 155 -1.44 19.73 1.71
N GLY A 156 -0.88 18.75 0.99
CA GLY A 156 -0.80 18.75 -0.47
C GLY A 156 0.21 19.76 -1.01
N GLU A 157 1.30 19.99 -0.27
CA GLU A 157 2.37 20.94 -0.60
C GLU A 157 3.60 20.25 -1.25
N THR A 158 3.38 19.08 -1.85
CA THR A 158 4.40 18.29 -2.57
C THR A 158 4.58 18.75 -4.00
#